data_AF-A0A7X9AGN6-F1
#
_entry.id   AF-A0A7X9AGN6-F1
#
_cell.length_a   1.000
_cell.length_b   1.000
_cell.length_c   1.000
_cell.angle_alpha   90.00
_cell.angle_beta   90.00
_cell.angle_gamma   90.00
#
_symmetry.space_group_name_H-M   'P 1'
#
loop_
_entity.id
_entity.type
_entity.pdbx_description
1 polymer ?
#
loop_
_entity_poly.entity_id
_entity_poly.type
_entity_poly.pdbx_seq_one_letter_code
_entity_poly.pdbx_strand_id
1 'polypeptide(L)'
;MHDSSPRADMPACNFHEGRVTSLEETEKWHHWVNKVLAEARQRFGPHPALEAPTRFDWKADAEAFLSIFRPVGILPPDQYRALVLQLTWGCAYNQCTFCDFFKKDTFSLKSPDDFREHVRRAAAFFGPSLRGRRGVFLGEANAVGIATPALMEALSIVREVLAGCPEAEPRRFEKVCSFLDTFSTDRTLEEWQALQSAGLDRLYLGMESGSSRVLKFLRKPGSADHSVHLVELLKKAGLRVGPIIMTGVGGLEMAEEHLHETAAMLNRMPLGPEDRIYVSEFMTVPGSEYETLARQAGINELTRMGCRVQSRQLRSMLRFDPPPHGPAVALYDVRQFIY
;
A
#
# COMPACT_ATOMS: atom_id res chain seq x y z
N MET A 1 -26.46 28.76 -29.48
CA MET A 1 -26.91 28.04 -28.27
C MET A 1 -25.66 27.56 -27.57
N HIS A 2 -25.31 28.16 -26.44
CA HIS A 2 -24.19 27.67 -25.63
C HIS A 2 -24.53 26.26 -25.17
N ASP A 3 -23.61 25.33 -25.37
CA ASP A 3 -23.70 23.97 -24.83
C ASP A 3 -23.60 24.07 -23.29
N SER A 4 -24.74 24.27 -22.64
CA SER A 4 -24.89 24.30 -21.18
C SER A 4 -24.88 22.88 -20.62
N SER A 5 -23.95 22.05 -21.10
CA SER A 5 -23.74 20.71 -20.58
C SER A 5 -22.98 20.82 -19.26
N PRO A 6 -23.37 20.10 -18.19
CA PRO A 6 -22.64 20.08 -16.93
C PRO A 6 -21.18 19.60 -17.06
N ARG A 7 -20.80 19.01 -18.21
CA ARG A 7 -19.40 18.73 -18.56
C ARG A 7 -18.54 19.99 -18.73
N ALA A 8 -19.12 21.11 -19.16
CA ALA A 8 -18.37 22.34 -19.41
C ALA A 8 -17.91 23.02 -18.10
N ASP A 9 -18.64 22.79 -16.99
CA ASP A 9 -18.37 23.38 -15.68
C ASP A 9 -17.75 22.39 -14.68
N MET A 10 -17.33 21.21 -15.14
CA MET A 10 -16.66 20.24 -14.27
C MET A 10 -15.34 20.83 -13.78
N PRO A 11 -15.09 20.90 -12.45
CA PRO A 11 -13.81 21.35 -11.93
C PRO A 11 -12.69 20.58 -12.61
N ALA A 12 -11.61 21.28 -12.99
CA ALA A 12 -10.42 20.62 -13.48
C ALA A 12 -9.93 19.68 -12.37
N CYS A 13 -10.12 18.38 -12.57
CA CYS A 13 -9.36 17.40 -11.79
C CYS A 13 -7.98 17.43 -12.42
N ASN A 14 -6.94 17.77 -11.65
CA ASN A 14 -5.58 17.41 -12.03
C ASN A 14 -5.47 15.88 -11.92
N PHE A 15 -6.11 15.14 -12.83
CA PHE A 15 -6.13 13.67 -12.86
C PHE A 15 -4.71 13.10 -12.97
N HIS A 16 -3.77 13.89 -13.47
CA HIS A 16 -2.35 13.56 -13.52
C HIS A 16 -1.70 13.49 -12.13
N GLU A 17 -2.28 14.17 -11.13
CA GLU A 17 -1.88 14.16 -9.71
C GLU A 17 -2.86 13.35 -8.85
N GLY A 18 -4.05 13.03 -9.37
CA GLY A 18 -4.96 12.01 -8.85
C GLY A 18 -5.54 12.32 -7.47
N ARG A 19 -5.58 13.59 -7.03
CA ARG A 19 -5.95 13.94 -5.66
C ARG A 19 -6.82 15.20 -5.63
N VAL A 20 -7.87 15.17 -4.81
CA VAL A 20 -8.46 16.40 -4.25
C VAL A 20 -7.56 16.76 -3.08
N THR A 21 -6.78 17.83 -3.22
CA THR A 21 -5.66 18.14 -2.31
C THR A 21 -6.00 19.22 -1.31
N SER A 22 -7.16 19.87 -1.46
CA SER A 22 -7.57 20.98 -0.61
C SER A 22 -9.07 21.00 -0.34
N LEU A 23 -9.46 21.64 0.76
CA LEU A 23 -10.86 21.91 1.10
C LEU A 23 -11.55 22.72 -0.02
N GLU A 24 -10.84 23.67 -0.63
CA GLU A 24 -11.36 24.47 -1.73
C GLU A 24 -11.68 23.62 -2.97
N GLU A 25 -10.80 22.68 -3.34
CA GLU A 25 -11.08 21.73 -4.42
C GLU A 25 -12.27 20.83 -4.06
N THR A 26 -12.38 20.35 -2.82
CA THR A 26 -13.54 19.56 -2.38
C THR A 26 -14.84 20.35 -2.48
N GLU A 27 -14.83 21.64 -2.12
CA GLU A 27 -16.01 22.52 -2.26
C GLU A 27 -16.44 22.69 -3.72
N LYS A 28 -15.47 22.85 -4.64
CA LYS A 28 -15.75 22.90 -6.09
C LYS A 28 -16.39 21.60 -6.59
N TRP A 29 -15.87 20.45 -6.19
CA TRP A 29 -16.44 19.14 -6.53
C TRP A 29 -17.84 18.95 -5.95
N HIS A 30 -18.02 19.29 -4.67
CA HIS A 30 -19.32 19.20 -4.01
C HIS A 30 -20.37 20.07 -4.70
N HIS A 31 -20.02 21.31 -5.06
CA HIS A 31 -20.89 22.20 -5.82
C HIS A 31 -21.28 21.62 -7.19
N TRP A 32 -20.29 21.11 -7.93
CA TRP A 32 -20.53 20.50 -9.24
C TRP A 32 -21.42 19.25 -9.15
N VAL A 33 -21.18 18.36 -8.20
CA VAL A 33 -22.02 17.16 -7.97
C VAL A 33 -23.46 17.57 -7.66
N ASN A 34 -23.67 18.56 -6.80
CA ASN A 34 -25.02 19.05 -6.48
C ASN A 34 -25.72 19.64 -7.71
N LYS A 35 -25.00 20.36 -8.59
CA LYS A 35 -25.54 20.87 -9.86
C LYS A 35 -25.99 19.72 -10.77
N VAL A 36 -25.14 18.70 -10.97
CA VAL A 36 -25.45 17.51 -11.77
C VAL A 36 -26.68 16.78 -11.23
N LEU A 37 -26.79 16.62 -9.91
CA LEU A 37 -27.93 15.97 -9.26
C LEU A 37 -29.21 16.80 -9.39
N ALA A 38 -29.12 18.14 -9.36
CA ALA A 38 -30.26 19.02 -9.59
C ALA A 38 -30.80 18.88 -11.03
N GLU A 39 -29.92 18.89 -12.03
CA GLU A 39 -30.29 18.67 -13.43
C GLU A 39 -30.90 17.28 -13.66
N ALA A 40 -30.31 16.24 -13.06
CA ALA A 40 -30.85 14.89 -13.10
C ALA A 40 -32.27 14.81 -12.51
N ARG A 41 -32.52 15.49 -11.38
CA ARG A 41 -33.86 15.57 -10.78
C ARG A 41 -34.86 16.28 -11.67
N GLN A 42 -34.47 17.35 -12.34
CA GLN A 42 -35.34 18.03 -13.30
C GLN A 42 -35.72 17.14 -14.48
N ARG A 43 -34.77 16.32 -14.96
CA ARG A 43 -34.96 15.45 -16.11
C ARG A 43 -35.72 14.16 -15.80
N PHE A 44 -35.44 13.53 -14.67
CA PHE A 44 -35.90 12.19 -14.34
C PHE A 44 -36.95 12.16 -13.21
N GLY A 45 -37.24 13.31 -12.58
CA GLY A 45 -38.10 13.39 -11.41
C GLY A 45 -37.41 12.99 -10.11
N PRO A 46 -38.13 13.01 -8.98
CA PRO A 46 -37.58 12.63 -7.68
C PRO A 46 -37.25 11.14 -7.65
N HIS A 47 -36.05 10.80 -7.22
CA HIS A 47 -35.61 9.42 -7.06
C HIS A 47 -34.70 9.29 -5.83
N PRO A 48 -34.85 8.26 -4.97
CA PRO A 48 -34.03 8.12 -3.75
C PRO A 48 -32.52 8.14 -4.01
N ALA A 49 -32.06 7.58 -5.13
CA ALA A 49 -30.65 7.59 -5.51
C ALA A 49 -30.11 9.00 -5.89
N LEU A 50 -30.97 9.95 -6.23
CA LEU A 50 -30.60 11.34 -6.52
C LEU A 50 -30.64 12.22 -5.26
N GLU A 51 -31.40 11.80 -4.24
CA GLU A 51 -31.56 12.49 -2.96
C GLU A 51 -30.51 12.10 -1.91
N ALA A 52 -30.03 10.86 -1.95
CA ALA A 52 -29.05 10.37 -0.98
C ALA A 52 -27.73 11.15 -1.00
N PRO A 53 -27.11 11.45 -2.16
CA PRO A 53 -25.82 12.16 -2.18
C PRO A 53 -25.95 13.63 -1.74
N THR A 54 -27.12 14.26 -1.90
CA THR A 54 -27.32 15.65 -1.48
C THR A 54 -27.38 15.82 0.04
N ARG A 55 -27.53 14.72 0.78
CA ARG A 55 -27.49 14.68 2.24
C ARG A 55 -26.10 14.36 2.80
N PHE A 56 -25.13 14.10 1.92
CA PHE A 56 -23.78 13.76 2.32
C PHE A 56 -23.03 15.01 2.79
N ASP A 57 -22.78 15.07 4.10
CA ASP A 57 -21.89 16.07 4.69
C ASP A 57 -20.46 15.54 4.65
N TRP A 58 -19.74 15.92 3.59
CA TRP A 58 -18.36 15.51 3.38
C TRP A 58 -17.40 16.07 4.44
N LYS A 59 -17.73 17.20 5.10
CA LYS A 59 -16.89 17.79 6.15
C LYS A 59 -17.01 16.95 7.42
N ALA A 60 -18.23 16.61 7.82
CA ALA A 60 -18.48 15.72 8.95
C ALA A 60 -17.92 14.31 8.69
N ASP A 61 -18.03 13.79 7.47
CA ASP A 61 -17.44 12.50 7.09
C ASP A 61 -15.90 12.52 7.20
N ALA A 62 -15.25 13.59 6.71
CA ALA A 62 -13.81 13.76 6.84
C ALA A 62 -13.35 13.89 8.30
N GLU A 63 -14.07 14.66 9.13
CA GLU A 63 -13.78 14.79 10.56
C GLU A 63 -13.93 13.43 11.28
N ALA A 64 -15.00 12.70 10.98
CA ALA A 64 -15.22 11.36 11.52
C ALA A 64 -14.08 10.41 11.11
N PHE A 65 -13.66 10.43 9.84
CA PHE A 65 -12.53 9.63 9.35
C PHE A 65 -11.24 9.97 10.10
N LEU A 66 -10.89 11.26 10.19
CA LEU A 66 -9.66 11.73 10.85
C LEU A 66 -9.67 11.51 12.36
N SER A 67 -10.85 11.36 12.98
CA SER A 67 -10.96 10.98 14.39
C SER A 67 -10.57 9.51 14.65
N ILE A 68 -10.54 8.67 13.60
CA ILE A 68 -10.30 7.21 13.68
C ILE A 68 -8.93 6.87 13.11
N PHE A 69 -8.60 7.45 11.96
CA PHE A 69 -7.42 7.15 11.18
C PHE A 69 -6.42 8.29 11.25
N ARG A 70 -5.15 7.92 11.42
CA ARG A 70 -4.04 8.76 10.99
C ARG A 70 -3.89 8.67 9.47
N PRO A 71 -3.09 9.54 8.82
CA PRO A 71 -2.85 9.44 7.38
C PRO A 71 -2.51 8.00 6.98
N VAL A 72 -3.29 7.45 6.06
CA VAL A 72 -3.14 6.05 5.64
C VAL A 72 -1.96 5.97 4.68
N GLY A 73 -0.98 5.13 5.04
CA GLY A 73 0.18 4.85 4.22
C GLY A 73 -0.18 4.20 2.88
N ILE A 74 0.74 4.31 1.92
CA ILE A 74 0.57 3.80 0.56
C ILE A 74 0.41 2.28 0.59
N LEU A 75 -0.67 1.77 0.00
CA LEU A 75 -0.93 0.34 -0.10
C LEU A 75 -0.44 -0.22 -1.43
N PRO A 76 -0.21 -1.54 -1.52
CA PRO A 76 -0.07 -2.22 -2.79
C PRO A 76 -1.36 -2.07 -3.63
N PRO A 77 -1.29 -1.96 -4.98
CA PRO A 77 -2.44 -1.70 -5.84
C PRO A 77 -3.64 -2.65 -5.67
N ASP A 78 -3.39 -3.92 -5.35
CA ASP A 78 -4.42 -4.92 -5.11
C ASP A 78 -5.08 -4.81 -3.71
N GLN A 79 -4.58 -3.93 -2.85
CA GLN A 79 -5.06 -3.68 -1.50
C GLN A 79 -5.79 -2.34 -1.35
N TYR A 80 -5.99 -1.57 -2.43
CA TYR A 80 -6.72 -0.27 -2.38
C TYR A 80 -8.15 -0.39 -1.84
N ARG A 81 -8.73 -1.59 -1.91
CA ARG A 81 -10.06 -1.89 -1.37
C ARG A 81 -10.02 -2.60 -0.02
N ALA A 82 -8.86 -2.82 0.58
CA ALA A 82 -8.80 -3.41 1.91
C ALA A 82 -9.42 -2.46 2.95
N LEU A 83 -9.89 -3.03 4.07
CA LEU A 83 -10.07 -2.26 5.30
C LEU A 83 -8.70 -2.12 5.95
N VAL A 84 -8.14 -0.90 5.94
CA VAL A 84 -6.89 -0.63 6.64
C VAL A 84 -7.15 -0.53 8.13
N LEU A 85 -6.31 -1.19 8.91
CA LEU A 85 -6.29 -1.11 10.37
C LEU A 85 -4.87 -0.73 10.83
N GLN A 86 -4.77 0.28 11.69
CA GLN A 86 -3.50 0.84 12.15
C GLN A 86 -3.12 0.24 13.50
N LEU A 87 -2.47 -0.93 13.47
CA LEU A 87 -1.95 -1.62 14.66
C LEU A 87 -0.72 -0.92 15.24
N THR A 88 0.21 -0.55 14.35
CA THR A 88 1.38 0.25 14.67
C THR A 88 1.20 1.67 14.16
N TRP A 89 2.17 2.54 14.46
CA TRP A 89 2.38 3.84 13.80
C TRP A 89 3.86 4.02 13.52
N GLY A 90 4.21 4.56 12.36
CA GLY A 90 5.60 4.84 11.99
C GLY A 90 6.38 3.60 11.53
N CYS A 91 7.70 3.75 11.48
CA CYS A 91 8.65 2.69 11.14
C CYS A 91 9.64 2.50 12.28
N ALA A 92 9.81 1.27 12.78
CA ALA A 92 10.78 0.98 13.84
C ALA A 92 12.24 1.18 13.39
N TYR A 93 12.53 1.00 12.11
CA TYR A 93 13.87 1.21 11.55
C TYR A 93 14.18 2.67 11.23
N ASN A 94 13.28 3.36 10.51
CA ASN A 94 13.30 4.79 10.14
C ASN A 94 14.63 5.41 9.64
N GLN A 95 15.59 4.61 9.21
CA GLN A 95 16.93 5.07 8.81
C GLN A 95 17.18 5.03 7.29
N CYS A 96 16.25 4.47 6.52
CA CYS A 96 16.36 4.43 5.06
C CYS A 96 16.50 5.85 4.49
N THR A 97 17.43 6.08 3.56
CA THR A 97 17.69 7.42 3.01
C THR A 97 16.59 7.90 2.06
N PHE A 98 15.87 6.96 1.43
CA PHE A 98 14.84 7.22 0.42
C PHE A 98 13.42 7.39 0.98
N CYS A 99 13.19 7.02 2.23
CA CYS A 99 11.85 6.97 2.81
C CYS A 99 11.60 8.19 3.69
N ASP A 100 10.79 9.12 3.20
CA ASP A 100 10.40 10.33 3.93
C ASP A 100 9.05 10.20 4.67
N PHE A 101 8.35 9.08 4.50
CA PHE A 101 6.98 8.89 5.03
C PHE A 101 6.90 8.94 6.55
N PHE A 102 7.91 8.42 7.25
CA PHE A 102 7.88 8.22 8.70
C PHE A 102 8.97 9.00 9.44
N LYS A 103 9.77 9.84 8.75
CA LYS A 103 10.94 10.52 9.34
C LYS A 103 10.61 11.40 10.54
N LYS A 104 9.36 11.89 10.61
CA LYS A 104 8.86 12.74 11.70
C LYS A 104 8.08 11.95 12.76
N ASP A 105 7.87 10.66 12.54
CA ASP A 105 7.05 9.81 13.39
C ASP A 105 7.90 9.00 14.36
N THR A 106 7.40 8.86 15.59
CA THR A 106 7.93 7.91 16.56
C THR A 106 7.15 6.61 16.44
N PHE A 107 7.88 5.49 16.35
CA PHE A 107 7.26 4.18 16.31
C PHE A 107 6.40 3.94 17.55
N SER A 108 5.20 3.40 17.37
CA SER A 108 4.37 2.93 18.48
C SER A 108 3.54 1.71 18.07
N LEU A 109 3.21 0.89 19.06
CA LEU A 109 2.30 -0.24 18.97
C LEU A 109 1.09 0.06 19.84
N LYS A 110 -0.12 -0.08 19.30
CA LYS A 110 -1.36 0.05 20.09
C LYS A 110 -1.45 -1.07 21.12
N SER A 111 -2.00 -0.75 22.29
CA SER A 111 -2.44 -1.77 23.24
C SER A 111 -3.55 -2.62 22.61
N PRO A 112 -3.79 -3.85 23.12
CA PRO A 112 -4.90 -4.69 22.65
C PRO A 112 -6.25 -3.97 22.70
N ASP A 113 -6.52 -3.21 23.77
CA ASP A 113 -7.77 -2.46 23.94
C ASP A 113 -7.89 -1.31 22.94
N ASP A 114 -6.83 -0.52 22.76
CA ASP A 114 -6.82 0.57 21.77
C ASP A 114 -6.97 0.05 20.34
N PHE A 115 -6.36 -1.09 20.04
CA PHE A 115 -6.47 -1.70 18.72
C PHE A 115 -7.87 -2.24 18.50
N ARG A 116 -8.48 -2.91 19.49
CA ARG A 116 -9.87 -3.38 19.43
C ARG A 116 -10.84 -2.23 19.19
N GLU A 117 -10.67 -1.13 19.90
CA GLU A 117 -11.47 0.08 19.70
C GLU A 117 -11.26 0.68 18.30
N HIS A 118 -10.03 0.70 17.80
CA HIS A 118 -9.75 1.13 16.43
C HIS A 118 -10.47 0.25 15.39
N VAL A 119 -10.41 -1.09 15.51
CA VAL A 119 -11.14 -1.99 14.60
C VAL A 119 -12.64 -1.74 14.65
N ARG A 120 -13.21 -1.58 15.84
CA ARG A 120 -14.64 -1.33 16.04
C ARG A 120 -15.07 -0.02 15.39
N ARG A 121 -14.32 1.07 15.62
CA ARG A 121 -14.60 2.39 15.04
C ARG A 121 -14.44 2.39 13.52
N ALA A 122 -13.41 1.73 12.99
CA ALA A 122 -13.19 1.59 11.56
C ALA A 122 -14.34 0.84 10.88
N ALA A 123 -14.77 -0.30 11.44
CA ALA A 123 -15.90 -1.05 10.92
C ALA A 123 -17.21 -0.26 10.97
N ALA A 124 -17.47 0.43 12.09
CA ALA A 124 -18.66 1.27 12.26
C ALA A 124 -18.69 2.46 11.28
N PHE A 125 -17.55 3.11 11.06
CA PHE A 125 -17.43 4.23 10.11
C PHE A 125 -17.79 3.80 8.69
N PHE A 126 -17.26 2.66 8.23
CA PHE A 126 -17.61 2.16 6.90
C PHE A 126 -19.04 1.62 6.82
N GLY A 127 -19.59 1.08 7.91
CA GLY A 127 -20.97 0.60 7.98
C GLY A 127 -21.35 -0.26 6.77
N PRO A 128 -22.48 0.02 6.08
CA PRO A 128 -22.88 -0.71 4.87
C PRO A 128 -21.84 -0.77 3.75
N SER A 129 -20.98 0.26 3.63
CA SER A 129 -19.91 0.33 2.61
C SER A 129 -18.79 -0.67 2.87
N LEU A 130 -18.73 -1.28 4.05
CA LEU A 130 -17.80 -2.35 4.37
C LEU A 130 -17.96 -3.56 3.43
N ARG A 131 -19.17 -3.80 2.89
CA ARG A 131 -19.42 -4.81 1.84
C ARG A 131 -18.58 -4.60 0.57
N GLY A 132 -18.17 -3.35 0.32
CA GLY A 132 -17.29 -2.96 -0.78
C GLY A 132 -15.81 -3.19 -0.50
N ARG A 133 -15.42 -3.45 0.74
CA ARG A 133 -14.03 -3.72 1.11
C ARG A 133 -13.66 -5.19 0.83
N ARG A 134 -12.38 -5.44 0.60
CA ARG A 134 -11.81 -6.73 0.20
C ARG A 134 -10.67 -7.09 1.15
N GLY A 135 -11.03 -7.72 2.27
CA GLY A 135 -10.08 -8.13 3.30
C GLY A 135 -9.55 -7.01 4.16
N VAL A 136 -8.55 -7.35 4.97
CA VAL A 136 -7.93 -6.46 5.95
C VAL A 136 -6.49 -6.22 5.55
N PHE A 137 -6.03 -4.98 5.70
CA PHE A 137 -4.62 -4.64 5.61
C PHE A 137 -4.17 -4.03 6.94
N LEU A 138 -3.25 -4.69 7.64
CA LEU A 138 -2.55 -4.06 8.77
C LEU A 138 -1.55 -3.07 8.18
N GLY A 139 -1.87 -1.79 8.34
CA GLY A 139 -1.18 -0.67 7.69
C GLY A 139 0.21 -0.38 8.25
N GLU A 140 0.75 0.77 7.86
CA GLU A 140 2.08 1.28 8.25
C GLU A 140 3.27 0.51 7.67
N ALA A 141 4.49 0.89 8.09
CA ALA A 141 5.73 0.44 7.45
C ALA A 141 6.03 -1.07 7.61
N ASN A 142 5.74 -1.64 8.78
CA ASN A 142 6.11 -3.01 9.14
C ASN A 142 5.27 -3.53 10.32
N ALA A 143 3.93 -3.52 10.21
CA ALA A 143 3.05 -3.90 11.32
C ALA A 143 3.25 -5.35 11.81
N VAL A 144 3.66 -6.27 10.93
CA VAL A 144 3.95 -7.66 11.33
C VAL A 144 5.36 -7.86 11.90
N GLY A 145 6.18 -6.81 11.99
CA GLY A 145 7.50 -6.85 12.63
C GLY A 145 7.47 -6.94 14.17
N ILE A 146 6.29 -6.84 14.79
CA ILE A 146 6.13 -6.93 16.26
C ILE A 146 6.28 -8.36 16.78
N ALA A 147 6.31 -8.59 18.10
CA ALA A 147 6.43 -9.94 18.65
C ALA A 147 5.25 -10.87 18.25
N THR A 148 5.52 -12.16 18.00
CA THR A 148 4.51 -13.16 17.59
C THR A 148 3.27 -13.20 18.50
N PRO A 149 3.38 -13.18 19.85
CA PRO A 149 2.19 -13.17 20.72
C PRO A 149 1.29 -11.94 20.50
N ALA A 150 1.88 -10.75 20.34
CA ALA A 150 1.14 -9.52 20.10
C ALA A 150 0.45 -9.53 18.72
N LEU A 151 1.11 -10.07 17.70
CA LEU A 151 0.50 -10.21 16.38
C LEU A 151 -0.64 -11.24 16.37
N MET A 152 -0.50 -12.36 17.08
CA MET A 152 -1.57 -13.34 17.26
C MET A 152 -2.80 -12.73 17.95
N GLU A 153 -2.58 -11.94 19.00
CA GLU A 153 -3.64 -11.21 19.69
C GLU A 153 -4.34 -10.21 18.76
N ALA A 154 -3.57 -9.43 17.99
CA ALA A 154 -4.13 -8.50 17.00
C ALA A 154 -4.97 -9.22 15.94
N LEU A 155 -4.52 -10.36 15.39
CA LEU A 155 -5.30 -11.16 14.44
C LEU A 155 -6.59 -11.70 15.08
N SER A 156 -6.54 -12.09 16.36
CA SER A 156 -7.74 -12.51 17.10
C SER A 156 -8.74 -11.37 17.24
N ILE A 157 -8.28 -10.17 17.62
CA ILE A 157 -9.11 -8.97 17.75
C ILE A 157 -9.81 -8.65 16.42
N VAL A 158 -9.07 -8.65 15.30
CA VAL A 158 -9.64 -8.39 13.97
C VAL A 158 -10.76 -9.38 13.67
N ARG A 159 -10.50 -10.68 13.87
CA ARG A 159 -11.48 -11.74 13.62
C ARG A 159 -12.72 -11.60 14.50
N GLU A 160 -12.55 -11.40 15.80
CA GLU A 160 -13.64 -11.28 16.76
C GLU A 160 -14.52 -10.06 16.47
N VAL A 161 -13.92 -8.89 16.26
CA VAL A 161 -14.67 -7.66 16.04
C VAL A 161 -15.43 -7.72 14.71
N LEU A 162 -14.78 -8.18 13.65
CA LEU A 162 -15.42 -8.23 12.32
C LEU A 162 -16.46 -9.34 12.21
N ALA A 163 -16.34 -10.44 12.95
CA ALA A 163 -17.40 -11.46 13.03
C ALA A 163 -18.70 -10.91 13.62
N GLY A 164 -18.62 -9.86 14.45
CA GLY A 164 -19.78 -9.15 14.99
C GLY A 164 -20.43 -8.13 14.03
N CYS A 165 -19.88 -7.94 12.83
CA CYS A 165 -20.38 -6.98 11.84
C CYS A 165 -21.12 -7.69 10.71
N PRO A 166 -22.47 -7.59 10.59
CA PRO A 166 -23.24 -8.24 9.52
C PRO A 166 -22.79 -7.85 8.10
N GLU A 167 -22.24 -6.66 7.94
CA GLU A 167 -21.70 -6.12 6.67
C GLU A 167 -20.37 -6.75 6.28
N ALA A 168 -19.64 -7.34 7.24
CA ALA A 168 -18.37 -8.00 7.00
C ALA A 168 -18.63 -9.46 6.61
N GLU A 169 -18.53 -9.78 5.32
CA GLU A 169 -18.60 -11.18 4.89
C GLU A 169 -17.40 -11.96 5.47
N PRO A 170 -17.60 -12.99 6.33
CA PRO A 170 -16.52 -13.61 7.10
C PRO A 170 -15.32 -14.04 6.24
N ARG A 171 -15.59 -14.72 5.12
CA ARG A 171 -14.58 -15.23 4.18
C ARG A 171 -13.70 -14.14 3.56
N ARG A 172 -14.16 -12.89 3.50
CA ARG A 172 -13.36 -11.79 2.94
C ARG A 172 -12.37 -11.25 3.96
N PHE A 173 -12.79 -11.14 5.22
CA PHE A 173 -12.03 -10.48 6.29
C PHE A 173 -11.19 -11.46 7.13
N GLU A 174 -11.34 -12.76 6.92
CA GLU A 174 -10.43 -13.80 7.43
C GLU A 174 -8.99 -13.66 6.90
N LYS A 175 -8.79 -12.98 5.76
CA LYS A 175 -7.48 -12.77 5.14
C LYS A 175 -6.92 -11.40 5.48
N VAL A 176 -5.83 -11.42 6.24
CA VAL A 176 -5.09 -10.24 6.67
C VAL A 176 -3.81 -10.13 5.86
N CYS A 177 -3.59 -8.96 5.26
CA CYS A 177 -2.35 -8.62 4.55
C CYS A 177 -1.56 -7.55 5.31
N SER A 178 -0.26 -7.46 5.09
CA SER A 178 0.58 -6.42 5.71
C SER A 178 1.89 -6.21 4.94
N PHE A 179 2.55 -5.08 5.18
CA PHE A 179 3.96 -4.92 4.88
C PHE A 179 4.84 -5.66 5.88
N LEU A 180 5.97 -6.18 5.41
CA LEU A 180 7.06 -6.75 6.20
C LEU A 180 8.40 -6.32 5.59
N ASP A 181 9.37 -5.91 6.42
CA ASP A 181 10.74 -5.75 5.95
C ASP A 181 11.49 -7.09 5.89
N THR A 182 12.60 -7.14 5.15
CA THR A 182 13.32 -8.40 4.90
C THR A 182 14.44 -8.70 5.90
N PHE A 183 14.51 -7.97 7.03
CA PHE A 183 15.70 -7.99 7.90
C PHE A 183 15.42 -7.95 9.40
N SER A 184 14.19 -7.66 9.84
CA SER A 184 13.85 -7.47 11.26
C SER A 184 13.29 -8.70 11.97
N THR A 185 13.11 -9.83 11.27
CA THR A 185 12.40 -10.98 11.83
C THR A 185 13.24 -12.26 11.83
N ASP A 186 13.29 -12.90 12.99
CA ASP A 186 13.94 -14.19 13.22
C ASP A 186 12.91 -15.31 13.50
N ARG A 187 11.66 -15.13 13.05
CA ARG A 187 10.59 -16.10 13.30
C ARG A 187 10.86 -17.45 12.65
N THR A 188 10.53 -18.49 13.39
CA THR A 188 10.58 -19.88 12.93
C THR A 188 9.48 -20.21 11.91
N LEU A 189 9.62 -21.34 11.22
CA LEU A 189 8.60 -21.83 10.30
C LEU A 189 7.26 -22.06 11.02
N GLU A 190 7.33 -22.63 12.23
CA GLU A 190 6.18 -22.96 13.06
C GLU A 190 5.41 -21.69 13.49
N GLU A 191 6.12 -20.63 13.83
CA GLU A 191 5.50 -19.33 14.12
C GLU A 191 4.81 -18.73 12.89
N TRP A 192 5.42 -18.81 11.71
CA TRP A 192 4.77 -18.35 10.48
C TRP A 192 3.55 -19.18 10.12
N GLN A 193 3.59 -20.50 10.33
CA GLN A 193 2.43 -21.39 10.12
C GLN A 193 1.30 -21.08 11.11
N ALA A 194 1.63 -20.76 12.37
CA ALA A 194 0.65 -20.34 13.36
C ALA A 194 -0.02 -19.01 12.96
N LEU A 195 0.76 -18.03 12.49
CA LEU A 195 0.25 -16.76 12.00
C LEU A 195 -0.63 -16.94 10.74
N GLN A 196 -0.21 -17.81 9.82
CA GLN A 196 -0.99 -18.15 8.64
C GLN A 196 -2.34 -18.78 9.04
N SER A 197 -2.32 -19.72 9.98
CA SER A 197 -3.53 -20.37 10.51
C SER A 197 -4.44 -19.38 11.24
N ALA A 198 -3.88 -18.31 11.81
CA ALA A 198 -4.62 -17.26 12.48
C ALA A 198 -5.26 -16.23 11.52
N GLY A 199 -4.96 -16.29 10.23
CA GLY A 199 -5.56 -15.45 9.18
C GLY A 199 -4.58 -14.55 8.42
N LEU A 200 -3.27 -14.58 8.74
CA LEU A 200 -2.28 -13.87 7.92
C LEU A 200 -2.18 -14.56 6.54
N ASP A 201 -2.40 -13.81 5.47
CA ASP A 201 -2.54 -14.38 4.11
C ASP A 201 -1.42 -13.99 3.16
N ARG A 202 -1.09 -12.68 3.12
CA ARG A 202 -0.07 -12.15 2.23
C ARG A 202 0.80 -11.09 2.89
N LEU A 203 2.10 -11.18 2.62
CA LEU A 203 3.09 -10.19 3.05
C LEU A 203 3.72 -9.47 1.86
N TYR A 204 3.74 -8.15 1.93
CA TYR A 204 4.37 -7.28 0.95
C TYR A 204 5.76 -6.89 1.42
N LEU A 205 6.76 -7.32 0.67
CA LEU A 205 8.16 -7.31 1.11
C LEU A 205 8.88 -6.14 0.45
N GLY A 206 9.20 -5.11 1.23
CA GLY A 206 10.05 -4.03 0.75
C GLY A 206 11.47 -4.53 0.57
N MET A 207 11.84 -4.93 -0.64
CA MET A 207 13.20 -5.40 -0.99
C MET A 207 14.01 -4.27 -1.62
N GLU A 208 13.34 -3.43 -2.41
CA GLU A 208 13.86 -2.32 -3.22
C GLU A 208 14.85 -2.71 -4.31
N SER A 209 15.85 -3.53 -4.01
CA SER A 209 16.95 -3.90 -4.90
C SER A 209 17.62 -5.22 -4.47
N GLY A 210 18.11 -5.99 -5.45
CA GLY A 210 19.05 -7.09 -5.20
C GLY A 210 20.52 -6.65 -5.08
N SER A 211 20.87 -5.43 -5.50
CA SER A 211 22.24 -4.91 -5.42
C SER A 211 22.59 -4.47 -3.99
N SER A 212 23.67 -5.04 -3.45
CA SER A 212 24.21 -4.65 -2.13
C SER A 212 24.70 -3.20 -2.11
N ARG A 213 25.25 -2.69 -3.22
CA ARG A 213 25.69 -1.30 -3.33
C ARG A 213 24.51 -0.33 -3.22
N VAL A 214 23.40 -0.64 -3.90
CA VAL A 214 22.15 0.12 -3.78
C VAL A 214 21.60 0.06 -2.37
N LEU A 215 21.45 -1.13 -1.78
CA LEU A 215 20.93 -1.28 -0.41
C LEU A 215 21.76 -0.51 0.62
N LYS A 216 23.10 -0.54 0.50
CA LYS A 216 24.00 0.24 1.35
C LYS A 216 23.80 1.75 1.19
N PHE A 217 23.65 2.24 -0.05
CA PHE A 217 23.35 3.65 -0.30
C PHE A 217 21.99 4.05 0.29
N LEU A 218 21.02 3.14 0.25
CA LEU A 218 19.71 3.34 0.86
C LEU A 218 19.71 3.24 2.38
N ARG A 219 20.83 2.83 3.00
CA ARG A 219 20.88 2.39 4.40
C ARG A 219 19.73 1.43 4.69
N LYS A 220 19.48 0.47 3.81
CA LYS A 220 18.49 -0.57 4.03
C LYS A 220 19.23 -1.85 4.43
N PRO A 221 19.01 -2.39 5.64
CA PRO A 221 19.64 -3.62 6.06
C PRO A 221 19.15 -4.81 5.23
N GLY A 222 19.95 -5.88 5.25
CA GLY A 222 19.64 -7.11 4.53
C GLY A 222 20.51 -7.34 3.29
N SER A 223 20.21 -8.42 2.60
CA SER A 223 20.90 -8.86 1.39
C SER A 223 19.93 -9.61 0.47
N ALA A 224 20.36 -9.87 -0.77
CA ALA A 224 19.61 -10.74 -1.68
C ALA A 224 19.37 -12.12 -1.07
N ASP A 225 20.38 -12.70 -0.40
CA ASP A 225 20.28 -14.02 0.23
C ASP A 225 19.29 -14.04 1.40
N HIS A 226 19.31 -13.02 2.26
CA HIS A 226 18.33 -12.89 3.35
C HIS A 226 16.91 -12.79 2.79
N SER A 227 16.73 -12.03 1.71
CA SER A 227 15.42 -11.84 1.08
C SER A 227 14.90 -13.13 0.44
N VAL A 228 15.76 -13.88 -0.26
CA VAL A 228 15.41 -15.20 -0.83
C VAL A 228 15.06 -16.19 0.28
N HIS A 229 15.88 -16.28 1.32
CA HIS A 229 15.64 -17.19 2.44
C HIS A 229 14.31 -16.90 3.17
N LEU A 230 14.02 -15.62 3.43
CA LEU A 230 12.74 -15.21 4.01
C LEU A 230 11.57 -15.64 3.11
N VAL A 231 11.65 -15.40 1.80
CA VAL A 231 10.58 -15.82 0.89
C VAL A 231 10.39 -17.34 0.91
N GLU A 232 11.47 -18.14 0.85
CA GLU A 232 11.38 -19.59 0.97
C GLU A 232 10.68 -20.04 2.25
N LEU A 233 11.00 -19.40 3.38
CA LEU A 233 10.38 -19.68 4.68
C LEU A 233 8.88 -19.34 4.67
N LEU A 234 8.52 -18.15 4.19
CA LEU A 234 7.12 -17.71 4.09
C LEU A 234 6.31 -18.61 3.16
N LYS A 235 6.89 -19.04 2.03
CA LYS A 235 6.24 -19.98 1.11
C LYS A 235 6.02 -21.36 1.75
N LYS A 236 7.00 -21.88 2.50
CA LYS A 236 6.84 -23.13 3.29
C LYS A 236 5.76 -23.00 4.37
N ALA A 237 5.55 -21.81 4.92
CA ALA A 237 4.48 -21.54 5.87
C ALA A 237 3.09 -21.41 5.22
N GLY A 238 3.00 -21.43 3.89
CA GLY A 238 1.74 -21.28 3.17
C GLY A 238 1.31 -19.82 2.96
N LEU A 239 2.20 -18.85 3.18
CA LEU A 239 1.94 -17.43 2.94
C LEU A 239 2.15 -17.07 1.47
N ARG A 240 1.34 -16.14 0.99
CA ARG A 240 1.58 -15.45 -0.28
C ARG A 240 2.53 -14.30 -0.06
N VAL A 241 3.31 -13.96 -1.08
CA VAL A 241 4.27 -12.86 -0.99
C VAL A 241 4.07 -11.84 -2.11
N GLY A 242 4.48 -10.62 -1.82
CA GLY A 242 4.49 -9.51 -2.75
C GLY A 242 5.83 -8.76 -2.71
N PRO A 243 6.90 -9.26 -3.36
CA PRO A 243 8.17 -8.52 -3.46
C PRO A 243 7.96 -7.14 -4.10
N ILE A 244 8.49 -6.09 -3.48
CA ILE A 244 8.47 -4.71 -3.97
C ILE A 244 9.89 -4.30 -4.35
N ILE A 245 10.06 -3.91 -5.61
CA ILE A 245 11.30 -3.43 -6.21
C ILE A 245 11.14 -1.97 -6.62
N MET A 246 12.16 -1.15 -6.38
CA MET A 246 12.17 0.27 -6.73
C MET A 246 13.08 0.54 -7.94
N THR A 247 12.49 0.68 -9.12
CA THR A 247 13.24 1.12 -10.31
C THR A 247 13.70 2.57 -10.18
N GLY A 248 14.87 2.87 -10.76
CA GLY A 248 15.48 4.21 -10.73
C GLY A 248 16.30 4.52 -9.48
N VAL A 249 16.15 3.73 -8.41
CA VAL A 249 16.90 3.95 -7.18
C VAL A 249 18.39 3.63 -7.39
N GLY A 250 19.26 4.47 -6.83
CA GLY A 250 20.70 4.42 -7.06
C GLY A 250 21.16 5.11 -8.35
N GLY A 251 20.25 5.68 -9.14
CA GLY A 251 20.59 6.49 -10.32
C GLY A 251 21.29 5.71 -11.43
N LEU A 252 21.84 6.45 -12.40
CA LEU A 252 22.48 5.89 -13.59
C LEU A 252 23.70 5.04 -13.22
N GLU A 253 24.38 5.40 -12.14
CA GLU A 253 25.66 4.85 -11.68
C GLU A 253 25.54 3.44 -11.08
N MET A 254 24.31 3.05 -10.70
CA MET A 254 23.99 1.73 -10.18
C MET A 254 22.92 1.01 -11.01
N ALA A 255 22.44 1.60 -12.11
CA ALA A 255 21.27 1.10 -12.83
C ALA A 255 21.45 -0.32 -13.41
N GLU A 256 22.63 -0.61 -13.97
CA GLU A 256 22.94 -1.91 -14.55
C GLU A 256 23.09 -2.99 -13.46
N GLU A 257 23.83 -2.69 -12.40
CA GLU A 257 24.00 -3.57 -11.24
C GLU A 257 22.66 -3.85 -10.56
N HIS A 258 21.88 -2.79 -10.29
CA HIS A 258 20.53 -2.90 -9.73
C HIS A 258 19.65 -3.84 -10.55
N LEU A 259 19.65 -3.67 -11.88
CA LEU A 259 18.84 -4.49 -12.78
C LEU A 259 19.24 -5.97 -12.73
N HIS A 260 20.53 -6.28 -12.92
CA HIS A 260 21.01 -7.66 -13.00
C HIS A 260 20.90 -8.39 -11.66
N GLU A 261 21.33 -7.75 -10.56
CA GLU A 261 21.29 -8.35 -9.23
C GLU A 261 19.85 -8.54 -8.73
N THR A 262 18.95 -7.61 -9.04
CA THR A 262 17.53 -7.77 -8.69
C THR A 262 16.88 -8.90 -9.49
N ALA A 263 17.16 -9.02 -10.79
CA ALA A 263 16.64 -10.13 -11.59
C ALA A 263 17.18 -11.48 -11.08
N ALA A 264 18.48 -11.55 -10.76
CA ALA A 264 19.10 -12.75 -10.20
C ALA A 264 18.48 -13.15 -8.85
N MET A 265 18.28 -12.19 -7.95
CA MET A 265 17.62 -12.39 -6.67
C MET A 265 16.18 -12.91 -6.84
N LEU A 266 15.37 -12.25 -7.66
CA LEU A 266 13.96 -12.64 -7.88
C LEU A 266 13.87 -14.05 -8.48
N ASN A 267 14.69 -14.37 -9.48
CA ASN A 267 14.67 -15.68 -10.14
C ASN A 267 15.02 -16.86 -9.22
N ARG A 268 15.61 -16.61 -8.04
CA ARG A 268 15.88 -17.64 -7.03
C ARG A 268 14.68 -17.91 -6.12
N MET A 269 13.68 -17.03 -6.10
CA MET A 269 12.53 -17.14 -5.20
C MET A 269 11.50 -18.13 -5.74
N PRO A 270 10.91 -19.00 -4.89
CA PRO A 270 9.86 -19.94 -5.29
C PRO A 270 8.49 -19.23 -5.41
N LEU A 271 8.40 -18.23 -6.30
CA LEU A 271 7.18 -17.48 -6.55
C LEU A 271 6.24 -18.25 -7.49
N GLY A 272 4.97 -18.31 -7.11
CA GLY A 272 3.93 -19.01 -7.87
C GLY A 272 2.81 -18.09 -8.38
N PRO A 273 1.72 -18.66 -8.91
CA PRO A 273 0.63 -17.92 -9.55
C PRO A 273 -0.19 -17.07 -8.58
N GLU A 274 -0.12 -17.36 -7.29
CA GLU A 274 -0.74 -16.56 -6.25
C GLU A 274 0.13 -15.38 -5.79
N ASP A 275 1.39 -15.28 -6.23
CA ASP A 275 2.32 -14.21 -5.85
C ASP A 275 2.33 -13.07 -6.88
N ARG A 276 2.84 -11.92 -6.46
CA ARG A 276 2.92 -10.72 -7.31
C ARG A 276 4.24 -10.00 -7.09
N ILE A 277 4.90 -9.59 -8.16
CA ILE A 277 6.10 -8.74 -8.10
C ILE A 277 5.64 -7.31 -8.40
N TYR A 278 5.87 -6.40 -7.45
CA TYR A 278 5.54 -4.99 -7.59
C TYR A 278 6.78 -4.23 -8.02
N VAL A 279 6.65 -3.48 -9.10
CA VAL A 279 7.70 -2.58 -9.57
C VAL A 279 7.24 -1.16 -9.35
N SER A 280 7.86 -0.50 -8.37
CA SER A 280 7.64 0.90 -8.01
C SER A 280 8.64 1.80 -8.73
N GLU A 281 8.17 2.94 -9.24
CA GLU A 281 9.04 3.99 -9.77
C GLU A 281 9.57 4.80 -8.57
N PHE A 282 10.88 4.78 -8.32
CA PHE A 282 11.48 5.67 -7.34
C PHE A 282 11.35 7.12 -7.83
N MET A 283 11.08 8.02 -6.88
CA MET A 283 11.01 9.45 -7.11
C MET A 283 11.80 10.13 -6.03
N THR A 284 12.76 10.97 -6.43
CA THR A 284 13.45 11.83 -5.47
C THR A 284 12.47 12.87 -4.94
N VAL A 285 12.36 12.95 -3.61
CA VAL A 285 11.64 14.05 -2.95
C VAL A 285 12.60 15.24 -2.84
N PRO A 286 12.24 16.43 -3.34
CA PRO A 286 13.09 17.61 -3.21
C PRO A 286 13.40 17.95 -1.74
N GLY A 287 14.65 18.22 -1.44
CA GLY A 287 15.15 18.48 -0.08
C GLY A 287 15.30 17.24 0.80
N SER A 288 15.09 16.04 0.26
CA SER A 288 15.25 14.78 1.01
C SER A 288 16.71 14.46 1.35
N GLU A 289 16.88 13.56 2.31
CA GLU A 289 18.18 12.99 2.64
C GLU A 289 18.79 12.28 1.41
N TYR A 290 17.99 11.51 0.67
CA TYR A 290 18.42 10.83 -0.55
C TYR A 290 18.99 11.82 -1.58
N GLU A 291 18.27 12.91 -1.89
CA GLU A 291 18.73 13.90 -2.89
C GLU A 291 20.09 14.48 -2.50
N THR A 292 20.25 14.81 -1.22
CA THR A 292 21.51 15.38 -0.70
C THR A 292 22.66 14.40 -0.86
N LEU A 293 22.46 13.15 -0.46
CA LEU A 293 23.48 12.09 -0.56
C LEU A 293 23.79 11.74 -2.02
N ALA A 294 22.77 11.68 -2.88
CA ALA A 294 22.94 11.38 -4.30
C ALA A 294 23.80 12.44 -4.98
N ARG A 295 23.50 13.72 -4.74
CA ARG A 295 24.31 14.84 -5.25
C ARG A 295 25.75 14.79 -4.75
N GLN A 296 25.97 14.51 -3.47
CA GLN A 296 27.32 14.38 -2.89
C GLN A 296 28.11 13.21 -3.50
N ALA A 297 27.42 12.11 -3.82
CA ALA A 297 28.01 10.93 -4.43
C ALA A 297 28.10 11.03 -5.98
N GLY A 298 27.66 12.13 -6.59
CA GLY A 298 27.63 12.30 -8.05
C GLY A 298 26.65 11.34 -8.74
N ILE A 299 25.59 10.92 -8.05
CA ILE A 299 24.56 10.02 -8.57
C ILE A 299 23.53 10.82 -9.36
N ASN A 300 23.36 10.48 -10.64
CA ASN A 300 22.39 11.10 -11.54
C ASN A 300 21.08 10.33 -11.56
N GLU A 301 19.97 11.01 -11.28
CA GLU A 301 18.64 10.39 -11.23
C GLU A 301 18.20 9.83 -12.59
N LEU A 302 17.57 8.65 -12.58
CA LEU A 302 16.89 8.15 -13.77
C LEU A 302 15.62 8.95 -14.02
N THR A 303 15.43 9.41 -15.25
CA THR A 303 14.14 9.96 -15.65
C THR A 303 13.03 8.92 -15.46
N ARG A 304 11.78 9.38 -15.34
CA ARG A 304 10.62 8.47 -15.31
C ARG A 304 10.59 7.50 -16.50
N MET A 305 11.01 7.94 -17.69
CA MET A 305 11.14 7.05 -18.85
C MET A 305 12.24 6.00 -18.62
N GLY A 306 13.38 6.39 -18.03
CA GLY A 306 14.43 5.49 -17.59
C GLY A 306 13.92 4.41 -16.63
N CYS A 307 13.17 4.78 -15.59
CA CYS A 307 12.57 3.82 -14.65
C CYS A 307 11.66 2.80 -15.37
N ARG A 308 10.87 3.26 -16.35
CA ARG A 308 10.01 2.40 -17.17
C ARG A 308 10.80 1.46 -18.07
N VAL A 309 11.89 1.93 -18.67
CA VAL A 309 12.80 1.08 -19.46
C VAL A 309 13.41 0.02 -18.56
N GLN A 310 13.94 0.40 -17.39
CA GLN A 310 14.49 -0.56 -16.42
C GLN A 310 13.44 -1.57 -15.95
N SER A 311 12.19 -1.15 -15.71
CA SER A 311 11.07 -2.05 -15.38
C SER A 311 10.81 -3.08 -16.49
N ARG A 312 10.82 -2.66 -17.77
CA ARG A 312 10.65 -3.57 -18.92
C ARG A 312 11.83 -4.54 -19.06
N GLN A 313 13.05 -4.05 -18.88
CA GLN A 313 14.25 -4.89 -18.92
C GLN A 313 14.21 -5.93 -17.79
N LEU A 314 13.89 -5.51 -16.56
CA LEU A 314 13.75 -6.42 -15.42
C LEU A 314 12.75 -7.52 -15.74
N ARG A 315 11.55 -7.17 -16.23
CA ARG A 315 10.52 -8.13 -16.65
C ARG A 315 11.04 -9.14 -17.68
N SER A 316 11.83 -8.70 -18.66
CA SER A 316 12.39 -9.60 -19.68
C SER A 316 13.45 -10.56 -19.16
N MET A 317 14.05 -10.27 -18.00
CA MET A 317 15.06 -11.11 -17.35
C MET A 317 14.47 -12.11 -16.34
N LEU A 318 13.18 -11.99 -16.02
CA LEU A 318 12.50 -12.90 -15.10
C LEU A 318 12.18 -14.22 -15.80
N ARG A 319 12.44 -15.32 -15.10
CA ARG A 319 12.34 -16.70 -15.60
C ARG A 319 11.16 -17.44 -14.96
N PHE A 320 10.03 -16.74 -14.85
CA PHE A 320 8.79 -17.32 -14.36
C PHE A 320 7.87 -17.68 -15.53
N ASP A 321 7.02 -18.69 -15.32
CA ASP A 321 5.93 -18.93 -16.25
C ASP A 321 5.02 -17.69 -16.35
N PRO A 322 4.44 -17.40 -17.52
CA PRO A 322 3.50 -16.30 -17.65
C PRO A 322 2.26 -16.55 -16.77
N PRO A 323 1.59 -15.50 -16.28
CA PRO A 323 0.28 -15.65 -15.66
C PRO A 323 -0.70 -16.39 -16.59
N PRO A 324 -1.55 -17.30 -16.08
CA PRO A 324 -1.83 -17.51 -14.66
C PRO A 324 -0.98 -18.60 -13.98
N HIS A 325 0.15 -19.02 -14.56
CA HIS A 325 0.98 -20.12 -14.01
C HIS A 325 2.15 -19.63 -13.13
N GLY A 326 2.70 -18.45 -13.42
CA GLY A 326 3.67 -17.77 -12.55
C GLY A 326 3.16 -16.44 -11.99
N PRO A 327 3.97 -15.75 -11.17
CA PRO A 327 3.60 -14.49 -10.53
C PRO A 327 3.27 -13.39 -11.54
N ALA A 328 2.28 -12.58 -11.22
CA ALA A 328 2.02 -11.37 -12.00
C ALA A 328 3.03 -10.27 -11.65
N VAL A 329 3.52 -9.53 -12.66
CA VAL A 329 4.39 -8.36 -12.45
C VAL A 329 3.57 -7.07 -12.62
N ALA A 330 3.28 -6.41 -11.50
CA ALA A 330 2.41 -5.24 -11.43
C ALA A 330 3.22 -3.93 -11.31
N LEU A 331 2.71 -2.85 -11.92
CA LEU A 331 3.19 -1.50 -11.63
C LEU A 331 2.66 -1.08 -10.26
N TYR A 332 3.52 -0.52 -9.42
CA TYR A 332 3.16 0.10 -8.16
C TYR A 332 3.46 1.60 -8.22
N ASP A 333 2.51 2.38 -8.72
CA ASP A 333 2.66 3.84 -8.79
C ASP A 333 2.10 4.50 -7.53
N VAL A 334 3.00 4.91 -6.64
CA VAL A 334 2.69 5.53 -5.35
C VAL A 334 1.87 6.83 -5.47
N ARG A 335 1.87 7.49 -6.64
CA ARG A 335 1.08 8.71 -6.88
C ARG A 335 -0.41 8.41 -7.06
N GLN A 336 -0.73 7.22 -7.55
CA GLN A 336 -2.11 6.80 -7.87
C GLN A 336 -2.88 6.29 -6.64
N PHE A 337 -2.21 6.19 -5.49
CA PHE A 337 -2.84 5.71 -4.29
C PHE A 337 -3.81 6.74 -3.70
N ILE A 338 -5.04 6.28 -3.48
CA ILE A 338 -6.11 6.95 -2.75
C ILE A 338 -6.77 5.86 -1.89
N TYR A 339 -7.06 6.18 -0.63
CA TYR A 339 -7.70 5.25 0.30
C TYR A 339 -9.10 5.68 0.70
#